data_AF-A0A430A9E8-F1
#
_entry.id   AF-A0A430A9E8-F1
#
_cell.length_a   1.000
_cell.length_b   1.000
_cell.length_c   1.000
_cell.angle_alpha   90.00
_cell.angle_beta   90.00
_cell.angle_gamma   90.00
#
_symmetry.space_group_name_H-M   'P 1'
#
loop_
_entity.id
_entity.type
_entity.pdbx_description
1 polymer ?
#
loop_
_entity_poly.entity_id
_entity_poly.type
_entity_poly.pdbx_seq_one_letter_code
_entity_poly.pdbx_strand_id
1 'polypeptide(L)'
;MESQDITGCSDDTKDSIESLKESDSYTDAEGDNTFSEMIEIPKKGLSDIDKTVLQAMTGWSDKIIDSIGSFEEARIYIKADLKEVTVNDKPCLIKKDIDMSQKDEMGRTNEQRMEKGLAPLDKNGNSLELHHIGQKKDSPLAELTKEEHRGIGNDAILHDKTKDSEINRNEFNTERKNHWKDRLECTTND
;
A
#
# COMPACT_ATOMS: atom_id res chain seq x y z
N MET A 1 69.66 2.34 25.60
CA MET A 1 69.93 0.89 25.76
C MET A 1 68.63 0.29 26.24
N GLU A 2 67.98 -0.65 25.60
CA GLU A 2 68.22 -1.37 24.35
C GLU A 2 66.89 -2.08 24.07
N SER A 3 66.53 -2.14 22.79
CA SER A 3 65.32 -2.78 22.27
C SER A 3 65.33 -4.29 22.58
N GLN A 4 64.16 -4.87 22.85
CA GLN A 4 63.88 -6.25 22.46
C GLN A 4 62.45 -6.38 21.94
N ASP A 5 62.37 -6.73 20.66
CA ASP A 5 61.20 -7.26 19.96
C ASP A 5 60.81 -8.63 20.55
N ILE A 6 59.51 -8.93 20.53
CA ILE A 6 59.00 -10.27 20.21
C ILE A 6 57.60 -10.18 19.58
N THR A 7 57.59 -10.64 18.34
CA THR A 7 56.54 -11.03 17.38
C THR A 7 55.49 -12.04 17.88
N GLY A 8 54.30 -11.99 17.26
CA GLY A 8 53.38 -13.14 17.07
C GLY A 8 51.89 -12.75 16.93
N CYS A 9 51.41 -12.54 15.69
CA CYS A 9 50.38 -13.32 14.93
C CYS A 9 48.97 -13.41 15.58
N SER A 10 47.84 -13.21 14.90
CA SER A 10 47.53 -13.30 13.46
C SER A 10 46.16 -12.63 13.17
N ASP A 11 46.09 -11.78 12.13
CA ASP A 11 44.87 -11.19 11.57
C ASP A 11 44.46 -11.96 10.30
N ASP A 12 43.47 -12.85 10.42
CA ASP A 12 42.80 -13.52 9.30
C ASP A 12 41.49 -12.81 8.97
N THR A 13 41.46 -11.93 7.97
CA THR A 13 40.22 -11.61 7.19
C THR A 13 40.41 -10.73 5.94
N LYS A 14 41.61 -10.65 5.34
CA LYS A 14 41.83 -9.83 4.13
C LYS A 14 41.79 -10.56 2.77
N ASP A 15 41.62 -11.89 2.74
CA ASP A 15 41.69 -12.68 1.50
C ASP A 15 40.33 -13.09 0.91
N SER A 16 39.34 -12.19 0.87
CA SER A 16 38.08 -12.47 0.14
C SER A 16 37.56 -11.29 -0.70
N ILE A 17 38.37 -10.26 -0.91
CA ILE A 17 38.02 -9.09 -1.75
C ILE A 17 39.11 -8.90 -2.82
N GLU A 18 39.47 -9.95 -3.56
CA GLU A 18 40.38 -9.80 -4.71
C GLU A 18 40.20 -10.87 -5.80
N SER A 19 38.95 -11.21 -6.13
CA SER A 19 38.64 -12.23 -7.17
C SER A 19 37.58 -11.80 -8.21
N LEU A 20 37.26 -10.51 -8.34
CA LEU A 20 36.24 -10.05 -9.33
C LEU A 20 36.65 -8.82 -10.14
N LYS A 21 37.94 -8.62 -10.39
CA LYS A 21 38.41 -7.65 -11.38
C LYS A 21 39.32 -8.35 -12.37
N GLU A 22 38.75 -8.72 -13.52
CA GLU A 22 39.35 -8.69 -14.86
C GLU A 22 38.57 -9.61 -15.81
N SER A 23 37.75 -9.02 -16.67
CA SER A 23 37.61 -9.44 -18.08
C SER A 23 36.82 -8.38 -18.85
N ASP A 24 37.45 -7.21 -19.03
CA ASP A 24 37.06 -6.27 -20.08
C ASP A 24 37.81 -6.65 -21.37
N SER A 25 37.11 -7.27 -22.31
CA SER A 25 37.30 -7.06 -23.75
C SER A 25 36.19 -7.77 -24.53
N TYR A 26 35.37 -7.03 -25.27
CA TYR A 26 35.28 -7.12 -26.74
C TYR A 26 34.12 -6.23 -27.29
N THR A 27 34.55 -5.17 -27.99
CA THR A 27 34.03 -4.57 -29.23
C THR A 27 32.54 -4.35 -29.48
N ASP A 28 32.25 -3.08 -29.77
CA ASP A 28 31.11 -2.48 -30.46
C ASP A 28 30.48 -3.34 -31.59
N ALA A 29 29.16 -3.51 -31.53
CA ALA A 29 28.31 -3.70 -32.70
C ALA A 29 26.86 -3.27 -32.37
N GLU A 30 26.39 -2.31 -33.17
CA GLU A 30 24.99 -1.87 -33.34
C GLU A 30 24.00 -3.04 -33.38
N GLY A 31 22.85 -2.93 -32.70
CA GLY A 31 21.69 -3.76 -33.03
C GLY A 31 20.80 -4.14 -31.85
N ASP A 32 19.59 -3.59 -31.89
CA ASP A 32 18.35 -4.19 -31.36
C ASP A 32 18.07 -4.04 -29.84
N ASN A 33 17.44 -2.91 -29.51
CA ASN A 33 16.71 -2.71 -28.27
C ASN A 33 15.38 -3.48 -28.30
N THR A 34 15.43 -4.78 -28.07
CA THR A 34 14.23 -5.61 -27.85
C THR A 34 14.45 -6.59 -26.71
N PHE A 35 14.29 -6.11 -25.48
CA PHE A 35 13.80 -6.95 -24.40
C PHE A 35 12.50 -6.36 -23.83
N SER A 36 11.56 -6.13 -24.74
CA SER A 36 10.14 -6.00 -24.42
C SER A 36 9.51 -7.39 -24.47
N GLU A 37 10.01 -8.30 -23.64
CA GLU A 37 9.32 -9.55 -23.40
C GLU A 37 8.40 -9.31 -22.18
N MET A 38 7.14 -8.96 -22.48
CA MET A 38 6.05 -9.14 -21.54
C MET A 38 5.99 -10.63 -21.22
N ILE A 39 6.74 -11.04 -20.20
CA ILE A 39 6.39 -12.22 -19.44
C ILE A 39 5.02 -11.87 -18.86
N GLU A 40 3.95 -12.51 -19.37
CA GLU A 40 2.71 -12.62 -18.61
C GLU A 40 3.05 -13.34 -17.32
N ILE A 41 3.52 -12.59 -16.31
CA ILE A 41 3.62 -13.08 -14.95
C ILE A 41 2.16 -13.34 -14.60
N PRO A 42 1.74 -14.60 -14.40
CA PRO A 42 0.38 -14.86 -13.94
C PRO A 42 0.18 -14.00 -12.70
N LYS A 43 -0.93 -13.25 -12.62
CA LYS A 43 -1.36 -12.47 -11.45
C LYS A 43 -1.56 -13.42 -10.24
N LYS A 44 -0.48 -14.00 -9.76
CA LYS A 44 -0.37 -14.76 -8.54
C LYS A 44 -0.20 -13.67 -7.48
N GLY A 45 -1.04 -13.72 -6.45
CA GLY A 45 -0.99 -12.73 -5.37
C GLY A 45 0.40 -12.59 -4.76
N LEU A 46 0.56 -11.61 -3.88
CA LEU A 46 1.84 -11.30 -3.24
C LEU A 46 2.60 -12.56 -2.79
N SER A 47 3.90 -12.63 -3.11
CA SER A 47 4.77 -13.68 -2.57
C SER A 47 4.97 -13.48 -1.08
N ASP A 48 5.39 -14.53 -0.36
CA ASP A 48 5.66 -14.43 1.08
C ASP A 48 6.76 -13.38 1.39
N ILE A 49 7.72 -13.21 0.47
CA ILE A 49 8.75 -12.18 0.56
C ILE A 49 8.11 -10.79 0.43
N ASP A 50 7.22 -10.59 -0.55
CA ASP A 50 6.54 -9.30 -0.73
C ASP A 50 5.69 -8.95 0.49
N LYS A 51 4.98 -9.92 1.04
CA LYS A 51 4.18 -9.75 2.27
C LYS A 51 5.05 -9.34 3.45
N THR A 52 6.19 -10.03 3.64
CA THR A 52 7.14 -9.71 4.72
C THR A 52 7.70 -8.30 4.56
N VAL A 53 8.07 -7.91 3.33
CA VAL A 53 8.59 -6.57 3.04
C VAL A 53 7.51 -5.51 3.31
N LEU A 54 6.29 -5.72 2.83
CA LEU A 54 5.18 -4.78 3.04
C LEU A 54 4.88 -4.62 4.53
N GLN A 55 4.75 -5.72 5.27
CA GLN A 55 4.52 -5.68 6.71
C GLN A 55 5.62 -4.92 7.45
N ALA A 56 6.89 -5.15 7.13
CA ALA A 56 8.00 -4.43 7.73
C ALA A 56 8.03 -2.93 7.39
N MET A 57 7.59 -2.56 6.18
CA MET A 57 7.56 -1.17 5.72
C MET A 57 6.37 -0.37 6.26
N THR A 58 5.20 -1.00 6.38
CA THR A 58 3.94 -0.28 6.68
C THR A 58 3.45 -0.52 8.11
N GLY A 59 3.89 -1.61 8.75
CA GLY A 59 3.35 -2.07 10.03
C GLY A 59 1.92 -2.61 9.94
N TRP A 60 1.39 -2.82 8.72
CA TRP A 60 0.03 -3.34 8.56
C TRP A 60 -0.08 -4.80 9.00
N SER A 61 -1.24 -5.15 9.56
CA SER A 61 -1.55 -6.49 10.03
C SER A 61 -1.62 -7.50 8.89
N ASP A 62 -1.43 -8.77 9.23
CA ASP A 62 -1.55 -9.88 8.28
C ASP A 62 -2.90 -9.84 7.54
N LYS A 63 -3.99 -9.40 8.21
CA LYS A 63 -5.31 -9.30 7.60
C LYS A 63 -5.37 -8.27 6.47
N ILE A 64 -4.66 -7.15 6.58
CA ILE A 64 -4.48 -6.20 5.47
C ILE A 64 -3.61 -6.82 4.38
N ILE A 65 -2.43 -7.31 4.75
CA ILE A 65 -1.41 -7.81 3.83
C ILE A 65 -1.92 -9.00 2.98
N ASP A 66 -2.64 -9.93 3.60
CA ASP A 66 -3.23 -11.09 2.93
C ASP A 66 -4.41 -10.74 2.03
N SER A 67 -5.02 -9.56 2.24
CA SER A 67 -6.13 -9.09 1.40
C SER A 67 -5.63 -8.39 0.14
N ILE A 68 -4.40 -7.84 0.13
CA ILE A 68 -3.84 -7.13 -1.02
C ILE A 68 -3.64 -8.09 -2.19
N GLY A 69 -4.14 -7.71 -3.36
CA GLY A 69 -4.09 -8.52 -4.58
C GLY A 69 -2.78 -8.39 -5.36
N SER A 70 -2.05 -7.28 -5.21
CA SER A 70 -0.79 -7.02 -5.94
C SER A 70 0.10 -5.99 -5.26
N PHE A 71 1.39 -5.95 -5.63
CA PHE A 71 2.31 -4.93 -5.11
C PHE A 71 1.96 -3.53 -5.63
N GLU A 72 1.42 -3.45 -6.85
CA GLU A 72 0.90 -2.22 -7.44
C GLU A 72 -0.26 -1.63 -6.63
N GLU A 73 -1.18 -2.48 -6.16
CA GLU A 73 -2.26 -2.09 -5.26
C GLU A 73 -1.71 -1.57 -3.92
N ALA A 74 -0.78 -2.30 -3.29
CA ALA A 74 -0.13 -1.85 -2.05
C ALA A 74 0.54 -0.47 -2.21
N ARG A 75 1.22 -0.26 -3.34
CA ARG A 75 1.89 1.01 -3.65
C ARG A 75 0.93 2.19 -3.70
N ILE A 76 -0.31 1.99 -4.14
CA ILE A 76 -1.33 3.06 -4.14
C ILE A 76 -1.63 3.48 -2.70
N TYR A 77 -1.85 2.52 -1.81
CA TYR A 77 -2.16 2.77 -0.40
C TYR A 77 -0.99 3.41 0.36
N ILE A 78 0.25 2.96 0.08
CA ILE A 78 1.47 3.54 0.66
C ILE A 78 1.62 5.00 0.20
N LYS A 79 1.45 5.28 -1.10
CA LYS A 79 1.52 6.64 -1.65
C LYS A 79 0.42 7.55 -1.10
N ALA A 80 -0.74 6.98 -0.81
CA ALA A 80 -1.87 7.67 -0.18
C ALA A 80 -1.67 7.89 1.34
N ASP A 81 -0.56 7.42 1.92
CA ASP A 81 -0.16 7.60 3.32
C ASP A 81 -1.24 7.15 4.32
N LEU A 82 -1.81 5.97 4.05
CA LEU A 82 -2.90 5.41 4.85
C LEU A 82 -2.39 4.73 6.12
N LYS A 83 -3.10 4.94 7.24
CA LYS A 83 -2.87 4.26 8.51
C LYS A 83 -3.89 3.14 8.69
N GLU A 84 -3.46 2.00 9.20
CA GLU A 84 -4.39 0.96 9.65
C GLU A 84 -5.02 1.33 10.99
N VAL A 85 -6.35 1.22 11.07
CA VAL A 85 -7.13 1.29 12.30
C VAL A 85 -8.25 0.25 12.28
N THR A 86 -8.90 0.03 13.42
CA THR A 86 -10.09 -0.80 13.49
C THR A 86 -11.33 0.10 13.48
N VAL A 87 -12.21 -0.10 12.49
CA VAL A 87 -13.53 0.55 12.39
C VAL A 87 -14.59 -0.55 12.47
N ASN A 88 -15.40 -0.56 13.54
CA ASN A 88 -16.44 -1.57 13.76
C ASN A 88 -15.92 -3.02 13.65
N ASP A 89 -14.90 -3.35 14.45
CA ASP A 89 -14.22 -4.66 14.48
C ASP A 89 -13.59 -5.12 13.14
N LYS A 90 -13.52 -4.22 12.15
CA LYS A 90 -12.93 -4.46 10.85
C LYS A 90 -11.66 -3.62 10.66
N PRO A 91 -10.52 -4.21 10.27
CA PRO A 91 -9.34 -3.45 9.87
C PRO A 91 -9.64 -2.59 8.64
N CYS A 92 -9.17 -1.35 8.67
CA CYS A 92 -9.36 -0.37 7.62
C CYS A 92 -8.12 0.50 7.45
N LEU A 93 -7.74 0.79 6.21
CA LEU A 93 -6.71 1.77 5.86
C LEU A 93 -7.37 3.14 5.71
N ILE A 94 -7.09 4.06 6.61
CA ILE A 94 -7.79 5.34 6.73
C ILE A 94 -6.92 6.55 6.34
N LYS A 95 -7.57 7.65 5.97
CA LYS A 95 -6.91 8.95 5.85
C LYS A 95 -6.70 9.57 7.24
N LYS A 96 -5.51 10.11 7.49
CA LYS A 96 -5.14 10.76 8.76
C LYS A 96 -5.29 12.29 8.72
N ASP A 97 -5.41 12.87 7.54
CA ASP A 97 -5.38 14.31 7.28
C ASP A 97 -6.77 14.91 6.99
N ILE A 98 -7.82 14.37 7.62
CA ILE A 98 -9.19 14.87 7.48
C ILE A 98 -9.48 15.97 8.49
N ASP A 99 -9.75 17.17 7.99
CA ASP A 99 -10.25 18.28 8.80
C ASP A 99 -11.71 18.03 9.17
N MET A 100 -11.96 17.69 10.45
CA MET A 100 -13.30 17.40 10.96
C MET A 100 -14.22 18.62 10.94
N SER A 101 -13.67 19.84 10.92
CA SER A 101 -14.40 21.11 10.92
C SER A 101 -14.72 21.64 9.53
N GLN A 102 -14.09 21.09 8.48
CA GLN A 102 -14.33 21.47 7.09
C GLN A 102 -15.81 21.32 6.74
N LYS A 103 -16.40 22.37 6.15
CA LYS A 103 -17.82 22.41 5.80
C LYS A 103 -18.06 22.08 4.33
N ASP A 104 -19.15 21.37 4.07
CA ASP A 104 -19.69 21.23 2.72
C ASP A 104 -20.54 22.44 2.30
N GLU A 105 -21.06 22.41 1.07
CA GLU A 105 -21.91 23.46 0.50
C GLU A 105 -23.21 23.71 1.29
N MET A 106 -23.65 22.73 2.08
CA MET A 106 -24.84 22.84 2.94
C MET A 106 -24.47 23.29 4.37
N GLY A 107 -23.20 23.61 4.63
CA GLY A 107 -22.70 24.07 5.92
C GLY A 107 -22.45 22.96 6.95
N ARG A 108 -22.50 21.68 6.55
CA ARG A 108 -22.25 20.55 7.45
C ARG A 108 -20.75 20.28 7.56
N THR A 109 -20.25 20.10 8.78
CA THR A 109 -18.85 19.71 9.00
C THR A 109 -18.61 18.26 8.59
N ASN A 110 -17.35 17.87 8.39
CA ASN A 110 -16.99 16.46 8.13
C ASN A 110 -17.44 15.51 9.25
N GLU A 111 -17.37 15.95 10.50
CA GLU A 111 -17.95 15.23 11.65
C GLU A 111 -19.46 15.00 11.45
N GLN A 112 -20.23 16.07 11.18
CA GLN A 112 -21.68 15.98 10.95
C GLN A 112 -22.06 15.16 9.70
N ARG A 113 -21.17 15.12 8.70
CA ARG A 113 -21.32 14.25 7.53
C ARG A 113 -21.21 12.79 7.96
N MET A 114 -20.15 12.45 8.70
CA MET A 114 -19.89 11.10 9.19
C MET A 114 -20.97 10.58 10.14
N GLU A 115 -21.49 11.41 11.06
CA GLU A 115 -22.64 11.07 11.92
C GLU A 115 -23.89 10.64 11.09
N LYS A 116 -24.04 11.22 9.91
CA LYS A 116 -25.13 10.92 8.96
C LYS A 116 -24.81 9.78 8.00
N GLY A 117 -23.64 9.15 8.13
CA GLY A 117 -23.13 8.12 7.24
C GLY A 117 -22.71 8.64 5.87
N LEU A 118 -22.39 9.94 5.77
CA LEU A 118 -21.85 10.56 4.57
C LEU A 118 -20.32 10.58 4.66
N ALA A 119 -19.67 10.33 3.53
CA ALA A 119 -18.21 10.41 3.46
C ALA A 119 -17.72 11.82 3.81
N PRO A 120 -16.63 11.94 4.60
CA PRO A 120 -15.98 13.23 4.80
C PRO A 120 -15.39 13.73 3.47
N LEU A 121 -15.13 15.02 3.41
CA LEU A 121 -14.47 15.70 2.32
C LEU A 121 -12.97 15.68 2.52
N ASP A 122 -12.22 15.52 1.43
CA ASP A 122 -10.79 15.77 1.37
C ASP A 122 -10.49 17.29 1.39
N LYS A 123 -9.20 17.63 1.45
CA LYS A 123 -8.69 19.01 1.41
C LYS A 123 -9.13 19.82 0.18
N ASN A 124 -9.56 19.15 -0.89
CA ASN A 124 -10.03 19.78 -2.12
C ASN A 124 -11.57 19.91 -2.14
N GLY A 125 -12.27 19.48 -1.10
CA GLY A 125 -13.72 19.51 -1.00
C GLY A 125 -14.42 18.32 -1.66
N ASN A 126 -13.69 17.30 -2.10
CA ASN A 126 -14.28 16.11 -2.71
C ASN A 126 -14.57 15.03 -1.66
N SER A 127 -15.70 14.34 -1.78
CA SER A 127 -16.01 13.22 -0.87
C SER A 127 -15.01 12.07 -1.05
N LEU A 128 -14.52 11.53 0.06
CA LEU A 128 -13.72 10.30 0.03
C LEU A 128 -14.54 9.11 -0.50
N GLU A 129 -13.82 8.16 -1.06
CA GLU A 129 -14.33 6.89 -1.55
C GLU A 129 -13.83 5.74 -0.68
N LEU A 130 -14.65 4.68 -0.57
CA LEU A 130 -14.27 3.43 0.07
C LEU A 130 -13.99 2.39 -1.00
N HIS A 131 -12.96 1.59 -0.75
CA HIS A 131 -12.51 0.52 -1.62
C HIS A 131 -12.32 -0.77 -0.81
N HIS A 132 -12.82 -1.91 -1.28
CA HIS A 132 -12.51 -3.22 -0.71
C HIS A 132 -11.13 -3.69 -1.19
N ILE A 133 -10.18 -3.87 -0.27
CA ILE A 133 -8.83 -4.33 -0.59
C ILE A 133 -8.89 -5.72 -1.23
N GLY A 134 -8.24 -5.90 -2.38
CA GLY A 134 -8.26 -7.14 -3.16
C GLY A 134 -9.61 -7.50 -3.77
N GLN A 135 -10.58 -6.56 -3.77
CA GLN A 135 -11.90 -6.68 -4.39
C GLN A 135 -12.83 -7.79 -3.84
N LYS A 136 -12.57 -8.27 -2.62
CA LYS A 136 -13.41 -9.28 -1.97
C LYS A 136 -14.46 -8.60 -1.10
N LYS A 137 -15.67 -9.16 -1.04
CA LYS A 137 -16.78 -8.58 -0.27
C LYS A 137 -16.44 -8.36 1.22
N ASP A 138 -15.76 -9.33 1.83
CA ASP A 138 -15.49 -9.33 3.27
C ASP A 138 -14.08 -8.83 3.63
N SER A 139 -13.33 -8.30 2.65
CA SER A 139 -11.98 -7.79 2.91
C SER A 139 -11.99 -6.43 3.62
N PRO A 140 -10.88 -6.06 4.29
CA PRO A 140 -10.64 -4.72 4.80
C PRO A 140 -10.95 -3.60 3.78
N LEU A 141 -11.26 -2.42 4.31
CA LEU A 141 -11.55 -1.24 3.50
C LEU A 141 -10.36 -0.29 3.43
N ALA A 142 -10.26 0.47 2.35
CA ALA A 142 -9.35 1.60 2.19
C ALA A 142 -10.12 2.89 1.88
N GLU A 143 -9.78 3.98 2.58
CA GLU A 143 -10.27 5.33 2.35
C GLU A 143 -9.37 6.06 1.36
N LEU A 144 -9.90 6.40 0.20
CA LEU A 144 -9.15 7.01 -0.89
C LEU A 144 -9.81 8.28 -1.38
N THR A 145 -9.02 9.24 -1.84
CA THR A 145 -9.55 10.31 -2.68
C THR A 145 -9.98 9.74 -4.03
N LYS A 146 -10.83 10.47 -4.76
CA LYS A 146 -11.25 10.04 -6.11
C LYS A 146 -10.08 9.81 -7.05
N GLU A 147 -9.04 10.63 -6.97
CA GLU A 147 -7.83 10.49 -7.78
C GLU A 147 -7.01 9.26 -7.37
N GLU A 148 -6.88 8.98 -6.07
CA GLU A 148 -6.18 7.77 -5.62
C GLU A 148 -6.93 6.49 -5.99
N HIS A 149 -8.26 6.52 -5.99
CA HIS A 149 -9.09 5.36 -6.30
C HIS A 149 -9.24 5.10 -7.82
N ARG A 150 -9.53 6.15 -8.59
CA ARG A 150 -9.91 6.05 -10.01
C ARG A 150 -9.15 6.99 -10.94
N GLY A 151 -8.10 7.63 -10.42
CA GLY A 151 -7.20 8.44 -11.21
C GLY A 151 -6.43 7.62 -12.24
N ILE A 152 -5.59 8.31 -13.01
CA ILE A 152 -4.90 7.72 -14.16
C ILE A 152 -4.06 6.52 -13.71
N GLY A 153 -4.34 5.35 -14.29
CA GLY A 153 -3.68 4.08 -13.99
C GLY A 153 -4.25 3.33 -12.78
N ASN A 154 -4.70 4.04 -11.74
CA ASN A 154 -5.18 3.41 -10.50
C ASN A 154 -6.49 2.64 -10.68
N ASP A 155 -7.42 3.14 -11.50
CA ASP A 155 -8.70 2.44 -11.77
C ASP A 155 -8.45 1.01 -12.30
N ALA A 156 -7.49 0.82 -13.19
CA ALA A 156 -7.19 -0.49 -13.76
C ALA A 156 -6.48 -1.43 -12.77
N ILE A 157 -5.77 -0.88 -11.78
CA ILE A 157 -5.06 -1.65 -10.75
C ILE A 157 -6.03 -2.07 -9.64
N LEU A 158 -6.85 -1.14 -9.15
CA LEU A 158 -7.81 -1.37 -8.07
C LEU A 158 -9.09 -2.05 -8.57
N HIS A 159 -9.45 -1.87 -9.84
CA HIS A 159 -10.63 -2.46 -10.47
C HIS A 159 -10.29 -3.45 -11.59
N ASP A 160 -9.93 -4.69 -11.23
CA ASP A 160 -9.86 -5.81 -12.16
C ASP A 160 -11.25 -6.19 -12.70
N LYS A 161 -11.58 -5.66 -13.89
CA LYS A 161 -12.89 -5.84 -14.53
C LYS A 161 -13.08 -7.21 -15.17
N THR A 162 -12.05 -8.08 -15.19
CA THR A 162 -12.19 -9.44 -15.71
C THR A 162 -12.71 -10.42 -14.65
N LYS A 163 -12.76 -10.01 -13.39
CA LYS A 163 -13.34 -10.79 -12.30
C LYS A 163 -14.81 -10.43 -12.13
N ASP A 164 -15.64 -11.42 -11.84
CA ASP A 164 -17.02 -11.16 -11.45
C ASP A 164 -17.04 -10.38 -10.13
N SER A 165 -17.86 -9.34 -10.08
CA SER A 165 -18.02 -8.53 -8.87
C SER A 165 -18.72 -9.36 -7.79
N GLU A 166 -17.99 -9.71 -6.73
CA GLU A 166 -18.54 -10.34 -5.53
C GLU A 166 -19.39 -9.38 -4.68
N ILE A 167 -19.34 -8.08 -4.99
CA ILE A 167 -19.95 -7.02 -4.19
C ILE A 167 -21.40 -6.76 -4.61
N ASN A 168 -22.33 -6.93 -3.67
CA ASN A 168 -23.69 -6.43 -3.80
C ASN A 168 -23.71 -4.91 -3.53
N ARG A 169 -24.10 -4.11 -4.53
CA ARG A 169 -24.10 -2.65 -4.45
C ARG A 169 -24.97 -2.08 -3.33
N ASN A 170 -26.10 -2.71 -3.03
CA ASN A 170 -27.00 -2.24 -1.97
C ASN A 170 -26.44 -2.53 -0.58
N GLU A 171 -25.84 -3.71 -0.40
CA GLU A 171 -25.13 -4.08 0.82
C GLU A 171 -23.93 -3.16 1.03
N PHE A 172 -23.14 -2.92 -0.01
CA PHE A 172 -22.00 -2.02 0.09
C PHE A 172 -22.41 -0.58 0.40
N ASN A 173 -23.51 -0.08 -0.16
CA ASN A 173 -24.04 1.23 0.23
C ASN A 173 -24.41 1.31 1.72
N THR A 174 -24.83 0.20 2.31
CA THR A 174 -25.12 0.10 3.75
C THR A 174 -23.82 0.05 4.55
N GLU A 175 -22.86 -0.79 4.13
CA GLU A 175 -21.52 -0.88 4.72
C GLU A 175 -20.83 0.49 4.74
N ARG A 176 -20.85 1.22 3.62
CA ARG A 176 -20.27 2.57 3.52
C ARG A 176 -20.89 3.53 4.54
N LYS A 177 -22.21 3.53 4.68
CA LYS A 177 -22.91 4.41 5.63
C LYS A 177 -22.52 4.08 7.06
N ASN A 178 -22.41 2.79 7.40
CA ASN A 178 -22.03 2.36 8.73
C ASN A 178 -20.56 2.67 9.00
N HIS A 179 -19.65 2.35 8.06
CA HIS A 179 -18.23 2.70 8.15
C HIS A 179 -18.03 4.16 8.52
N TRP A 180 -18.67 5.09 7.82
CA TRP A 180 -18.49 6.52 8.12
C TRP A 180 -19.04 6.94 9.49
N LYS A 181 -20.11 6.29 9.98
CA LYS A 181 -20.60 6.55 11.33
C LYS A 181 -19.63 6.01 12.38
N ASP A 182 -19.17 4.79 12.18
CA ASP A 182 -18.29 4.08 13.10
C ASP A 182 -16.87 4.65 13.08
N ARG A 183 -16.48 5.33 11.99
CA ARG A 183 -15.18 5.98 11.80
C ARG A 183 -14.89 7.05 12.86
N LEU A 184 -15.91 7.65 13.46
CA LEU A 184 -15.77 8.62 14.57
C LEU A 184 -15.28 7.98 15.87
N GLU A 185 -15.59 6.69 16.06
CA GLU A 185 -15.27 5.93 17.28
C GLU A 185 -14.11 4.95 17.06
N CYS A 186 -13.35 5.10 15.96
CA CYS A 186 -12.32 4.13 15.61
C CYS A 186 -11.17 4.12 16.63
N THR A 187 -10.60 2.93 16.86
CA THR A 187 -9.45 2.75 17.75
C THR A 187 -8.17 2.58 16.95
N THR A 188 -7.09 3.16 17.45
CA THR A 188 -5.75 2.92 16.92
C THR A 188 -5.17 1.65 17.53
N ASN A 189 -4.56 0.80 16.71
CA ASN A 189 -3.75 -0.32 17.17
C ASN A 189 -2.35 0.24 17.45
N ASP A 190 -2.15 0.92 18.58
CA ASP A 190 -0.84 1.45 19.02
C ASP A 190 -0.15 0.51 20.01
#